data_AF-A0A832BY94-F1
#
_entry.id   AF-A0A832BY94-F1
#
_cell.length_a   1.000
_cell.length_b   1.000
_cell.length_c   1.000
_cell.angle_alpha   90.00
_cell.angle_beta   90.00
_cell.angle_gamma   90.00
#
_symmetry.space_group_name_H-M   'P 1'
#
loop_
_entity.id
_entity.type
_entity.pdbx_description
1 polymer ?
#
loop_
_entity_poly.entity_id
_entity_poly.type
_entity_poly.pdbx_seq_one_letter_code
_entity_poly.pdbx_strand_id
1 'polypeptide(L)'
;MDKKVAIIGSGVSALACAVVLKEKGIDFKIFEKENRVGGKILTEKIDNFIVELGPDSYLPEKYWSVQLIKKVGLEKEMLITN
;
A
#
# COMPACT_ATOMS: atom_id res chain seq x y z
N MET A 1 10.75 20.94 -18.51
CA MET A 1 9.34 20.61 -18.75
C MET A 1 8.90 19.73 -17.61
N ASP A 2 8.02 20.22 -16.74
CA ASP A 2 7.56 19.46 -15.58
C ASP A 2 6.71 18.27 -16.07
N LYS A 3 7.17 17.06 -15.77
CA LYS A 3 6.49 15.83 -16.17
C LYS A 3 5.31 15.61 -15.22
N LYS A 4 4.10 15.63 -15.76
CA LYS A 4 2.88 15.26 -15.03
C LYS A 4 2.73 13.74 -15.06
N VAL A 5 2.56 13.11 -13.90
CA VAL A 5 2.40 11.65 -13.79
C VAL A 5 0.97 11.30 -13.40
N ALA A 6 0.36 10.36 -14.13
CA ALA A 6 -0.91 9.74 -13.78
C ALA A 6 -0.66 8.29 -13.38
N ILE A 7 -1.22 7.87 -12.24
CA ILE A 7 -1.20 6.49 -11.75
C ILE A 7 -2.63 5.95 -11.87
N ILE A 8 -2.80 4.82 -12.56
CA ILE A 8 -4.10 4.18 -12.78
C ILE A 8 -4.22 2.97 -11.84
N GLY A 9 -5.24 3.00 -10.99
CA GLY A 9 -5.45 2.10 -9.87
C GLY A 9 -4.85 2.63 -8.56
N SER A 10 -5.38 2.17 -7.43
CA SER A 10 -4.95 2.51 -6.07
C SER A 10 -4.62 1.29 -5.20
N GLY A 11 -4.25 0.17 -5.84
CA GLY A 11 -3.72 -1.01 -5.16
C GLY A 11 -2.30 -0.82 -4.64
N VAL A 12 -1.77 -1.83 -3.94
CA VAL A 12 -0.43 -1.78 -3.31
C VAL A 12 0.69 -1.35 -4.27
N SER A 13 0.67 -1.81 -5.53
CA SER A 13 1.67 -1.41 -6.53
C SER A 13 1.61 0.08 -6.87
N ALA A 14 0.39 0.62 -7.01
CA ALA A 14 0.18 2.04 -7.29
C ALA A 14 0.58 2.92 -6.10
N LEU A 15 0.21 2.52 -4.89
CA LEU A 15 0.60 3.22 -3.67
C LEU A 15 2.12 3.18 -3.45
N ALA A 16 2.77 2.05 -3.72
CA ALA A 16 4.24 1.96 -3.68
C ALA A 16 4.90 2.89 -4.72
N CYS A 17 4.35 2.98 -5.93
CA CYS A 17 4.80 3.94 -6.95
C CYS A 17 4.65 5.39 -6.48
N ALA A 18 3.50 5.73 -5.89
CA ALA A 18 3.21 7.04 -5.34
C ALA A 18 4.20 7.44 -4.23
N VAL A 19 4.57 6.51 -3.34
CA VAL A 19 5.60 6.74 -2.31
C VAL A 19 6.94 7.15 -2.96
N VAL A 20 7.39 6.41 -3.98
CA VAL A 20 8.65 6.69 -4.68
C VAL A 20 8.61 8.04 -5.43
N LEU A 21 7.49 8.37 -6.07
CA LEU A 21 7.35 9.66 -6.77
C LEU A 21 7.36 10.83 -5.77
N LYS A 22 6.67 10.66 -4.63
CA LYS A 22 6.65 11.65 -3.54
C LYS A 22 8.06 11.90 -2.99
N GLU A 23 8.84 10.85 -2.73
CA GLU A 23 10.24 10.97 -2.28
C GLU A 23 11.12 11.73 -3.28
N LYS A 24 10.82 11.62 -4.58
CA LYS A 24 11.54 12.32 -5.65
C LYS A 24 11.03 13.74 -5.92
N GLY A 25 10.03 14.21 -5.17
CA GLY A 25 9.41 15.52 -5.39
C GLY A 25 8.68 15.63 -6.73
N ILE A 26 8.24 14.51 -7.30
CA ILE A 26 7.50 14.48 -8.58
C ILE A 26 6.01 14.48 -8.26
N ASP A 27 5.27 15.45 -8.82
CA ASP A 27 3.82 15.54 -8.67
C ASP A 27 3.08 14.45 -9.46
N PHE A 28 2.01 13.92 -8.88
CA PHE A 28 1.24 12.84 -9.48
C PHE A 28 -0.23 12.87 -9.07
N LYS A 29 -1.08 12.24 -9.89
CA LYS A 29 -2.49 12.00 -9.58
C LYS A 29 -2.84 10.52 -9.70
N ILE A 30 -3.55 10.00 -8.71
CA ILE A 30 -4.05 8.61 -8.68
C ILE A 30 -5.51 8.60 -9.12
N PHE A 31 -5.88 7.64 -9.96
CA PHE A 31 -7.25 7.39 -10.39
C PHE A 31 -7.65 5.97 -10.02
N GLU A 32 -8.75 5.81 -9.30
CA GLU A 32 -9.29 4.53 -8.91
C GLU A 32 -10.75 4.44 -9.38
N LYS A 33 -11.17 3.26 -9.84
CA LYS A 33 -12.55 3.01 -10.26
C LYS A 33 -13.47 2.70 -9.09
N GLU A 34 -12.94 2.10 -8.03
CA GLU A 34 -13.66 1.74 -6.82
C GLU A 34 -13.78 2.93 -5.85
N ASN A 35 -14.76 2.89 -4.95
CA ASN A 35 -14.93 3.90 -3.89
C ASN A 35 -13.96 3.74 -2.70
N ARG A 36 -12.87 2.97 -2.87
CA ARG A 36 -11.89 2.69 -1.83
C ARG A 36 -10.50 2.49 -2.39
N VAL A 37 -9.49 2.77 -1.56
CA VAL A 37 -8.10 2.43 -1.86
C VAL A 37 -7.76 1.00 -1.44
N GLY A 38 -6.59 0.50 -1.87
CA GLY A 38 -6.02 -0.78 -1.40
C GLY A 38 -6.11 -1.90 -2.44
N GLY A 39 -7.03 -1.82 -3.39
CA GLY A 39 -7.22 -2.85 -4.42
C GLY A 39 -7.54 -4.21 -3.78
N LYS A 40 -6.70 -5.22 -3.99
CA LYS A 40 -6.91 -6.55 -3.38
C LYS A 40 -6.65 -6.60 -1.88
N ILE A 41 -5.91 -5.65 -1.31
CA ILE A 41 -5.77 -5.55 0.15
C ILE A 41 -7.07 -4.99 0.69
N LEU A 42 -7.74 -5.77 1.53
CA LEU A 42 -9.02 -5.43 2.13
C LEU A 42 -9.14 -6.16 3.46
N THR A 43 -9.18 -5.36 4.53
CA THR A 43 -9.43 -5.82 5.89
C THR A 43 -10.79 -5.28 6.32
N GLU A 44 -11.68 -6.15 6.78
CA GLU A 44 -12.98 -5.75 7.33
C GLU A 44 -13.11 -6.16 8.78
N LYS A 45 -13.81 -5.33 9.56
CA LYS A 45 -14.22 -5.67 10.91
C LYS A 45 -15.64 -6.23 10.85
N ILE A 46 -15.80 -7.52 11.10
CA ILE A 46 -17.08 -8.22 11.11
C ILE A 46 -17.35 -8.66 12.55
N ASP A 47 -18.35 -8.06 13.18
CA ASP A 47 -18.61 -8.17 14.62
C ASP A 47 -17.36 -7.87 15.47
N ASN A 48 -16.84 -8.89 16.16
CA ASN A 48 -15.65 -8.82 17.01
C ASN A 48 -14.38 -9.35 16.31
N PHE A 49 -14.46 -9.66 15.02
CA PHE A 49 -13.35 -10.23 14.25
C PHE A 49 -12.78 -9.22 13.27
N ILE A 50 -11.47 -9.32 13.05
CA ILE A 50 -10.77 -8.70 11.91
C ILE A 50 -10.63 -9.80 10.86
N VAL A 51 -11.15 -9.56 9.67
CA VAL A 51 -11.21 -10.52 8.58
C VAL A 51 -10.48 -9.93 7.37
N GLU A 52 -9.44 -10.61 6.93
CA GLU A 52 -8.74 -10.28 5.69
C GLU A 52 -9.51 -10.92 4.52
N LEU A 53 -10.10 -10.08 3.66
CA LEU A 53 -10.81 -10.49 2.44
C LEU A 53 -9.88 -10.55 1.22
N GLY A 54 -8.58 -10.38 1.45
CA GLY A 54 -7.52 -10.34 0.47
C GLY A 54 -6.27 -11.07 0.96
N PRO A 55 -5.06 -10.56 0.68
CA PRO A 55 -3.84 -11.03 1.32
C PRO A 55 -3.89 -10.74 2.83
N ASP A 56 -3.49 -11.71 3.65
CA ASP A 56 -3.47 -11.62 5.12
C ASP A 56 -2.07 -11.36 5.69
N SER A 57 -1.03 -11.59 4.90
CA SER A 57 0.35 -11.63 5.36
C SER A 57 1.34 -11.24 4.26
N TYR A 58 2.59 -11.02 4.67
CA TYR A 58 3.73 -10.81 3.78
C TYR A 58 4.93 -11.61 4.29
N LEU A 59 5.91 -11.85 3.41
CA LEU A 59 7.13 -12.57 3.75
C LEU A 59 8.26 -11.59 4.08
N PRO A 60 8.79 -11.55 5.32
CA PRO A 60 9.86 -10.62 5.71
C PRO A 60 11.15 -10.78 4.91
N GLU A 61 11.42 -11.98 4.38
CA GLU A 61 12.59 -12.27 3.52
C GLU A 61 12.53 -11.49 2.20
N LYS A 62 11.34 -11.03 1.80
CA LYS A 62 11.16 -10.09 0.71
C LYS A 62 11.45 -8.68 1.22
N TYR A 63 12.73 -8.36 1.34
CA TYR A 63 13.25 -7.12 1.94
C TYR A 63 12.54 -5.83 1.48
N TRP A 64 12.09 -5.76 0.22
CA TRP A 64 11.36 -4.61 -0.32
C TRP A 64 10.03 -4.33 0.39
N SER A 65 9.36 -5.37 0.90
CA SER A 65 8.11 -5.21 1.68
C SER A 65 8.40 -4.53 3.02
N VAL A 66 9.41 -5.01 3.76
CA VAL A 66 9.86 -4.42 5.03
C VAL A 66 10.35 -2.98 4.82
N GLN A 67 11.10 -2.73 3.75
CA GLN A 67 11.55 -1.38 3.40
C GLN A 67 10.37 -0.43 3.15
N LEU A 68 9.37 -0.88 2.39
CA LEU A 68 8.18 -0.06 2.13
C LEU A 68 7.41 0.22 3.43
N ILE A 69 7.18 -0.79 4.27
CA ILE A 69 6.48 -0.65 5.57
C ILE A 69 7.18 0.40 6.45
N LYS A 70 8.51 0.34 6.56
CA LYS A 70 9.31 1.34 7.29
C LYS A 70 9.20 2.72 6.69
N LYS A 71 9.32 2.84 5.35
CA LYS A 71 9.20 4.14 4.64
C LYS A 71 7.88 4.84 4.90
N VAL A 72 6.79 4.08 5.04
CA VAL A 72 5.46 4.64 5.32
C VAL A 72 5.15 4.75 6.82
N GLY A 73 6.11 4.45 7.69
CA GLY A 73 5.98 4.64 9.15
C GLY A 73 5.17 3.57 9.87
N LEU A 74 4.94 2.41 9.27
CA LEU A 74 4.11 1.33 9.82
C LEU A 74 4.90 0.22 10.52
N GLU A 75 6.18 0.46 10.82
CA GLU A 75 7.06 -0.55 11.41
C GLU A 75 6.59 -1.08 12.78
N LYS A 76 5.87 -0.26 13.56
CA LYS A 76 5.35 -0.63 14.87
C LYS A 76 4.09 -1.50 14.81
N GLU A 77 3.45 -1.57 13.64
CA GLU A 77 2.26 -2.36 13.38
C GLU A 77 2.60 -3.78 12.88
N MET A 78 3.89 -4.06 12.61
CA MET A 78 4.31 -5.38 12.12
C MET A 78 4.13 -6.46 13.19
N LEU A 79 3.49 -7.56 12.81
CA LEU A 79 3.31 -8.75 13.63
C LEU A 79 4.24 -9.86 13.16
N ILE A 80 4.70 -10.68 14.09
CA ILE A 80 5.38 -11.95 13.77
C ILE A 80 4.32 -13.01 13.49
N THR A 81 4.60 -13.90 12.54
CA THR A 81 3.82 -15.14 12.43
C THR A 81 4.10 -15.98 13.67
N ASN A 82 3.03 -16.57 14.20
CA ASN A 82 3.06 -17.61 15.24
C ASN A 82 3.63 -18.93 14.71
#